data_AF-A0A9W8JJE7-F1
#
_entry.id   AF-A0A9W8JJE7-F1
#
_cell.length_a   1.000
_cell.length_b   1.000
_cell.length_c   1.000
_cell.angle_alpha   90.00
_cell.angle_beta   90.00
_cell.angle_gamma   90.00
#
_symmetry.space_group_name_H-M   'P 1'
#
loop_
_entity.id
_entity.type
_entity.pdbx_description
1 polymer ?
#
loop_
_entity_poly.entity_id
_entity_poly.type
_entity_poly.pdbx_seq_one_letter_code
_entity_poly.pdbx_strand_id
1 'polypeptide(L)'
;MYRRDPTTGRLEHIFSSPSPRGPSSHDGPRHVKVHPNGKILYCVTEHTNYLDTYEIKDGTLHHISSHSLLPSNLTNNPSHSSSSVDPHLVSDFRGGTLMLTPSSPTFPAPIALFTTTRGATPAQKGWTSVFRLDREGHVIPTSPPSDAQDQTPLQDVADDLVAVRFETPTSSGKANALNIRSKNDDSSGFWILLTDDDRLADRSGAVRVLEWNGWGPDQDLRIVAEWPSGSEVGGSEKGELEFTGGSHAIWLD
;
A
#
# COMPACT_ATOMS: atom_id res chain seq x y z
N MET A 1 -12.83 3.66 -16.01
CA MET A 1 -11.88 3.60 -17.14
C MET A 1 -12.23 4.68 -18.14
N TYR A 2 -11.21 5.38 -18.63
CA TYR A 2 -11.35 6.44 -19.62
C TYR A 2 -10.41 6.20 -20.79
N ARG A 3 -10.86 6.54 -22.01
CA ARG A 3 -10.00 6.62 -23.19
C ARG A 3 -9.47 8.04 -23.30
N ARG A 4 -8.16 8.20 -23.52
CA ARG A 4 -7.56 9.50 -23.82
C ARG A 4 -7.47 9.68 -25.33
N ASP A 5 -8.05 10.75 -25.86
CA ASP A 5 -7.77 11.21 -27.22
C ASP A 5 -6.30 11.64 -27.31
N PRO A 6 -5.48 11.06 -28.21
CA PRO A 6 -4.05 11.36 -28.28
C PRO A 6 -3.75 12.78 -28.78
N THR A 7 -4.66 13.39 -29.55
CA THR A 7 -4.50 14.72 -30.15
C THR A 7 -4.94 15.81 -29.19
N THR A 8 -6.11 15.64 -28.57
CA THR A 8 -6.73 16.69 -27.73
C THR A 8 -6.47 16.48 -26.24
N GLY A 9 -6.13 15.26 -25.82
CA GLY A 9 -6.04 14.87 -24.42
C GLY A 9 -7.40 14.68 -23.73
N ARG A 10 -8.53 14.83 -24.44
CA ARG A 10 -9.87 14.65 -23.88
C ARG A 10 -10.06 13.22 -23.38
N LEU A 11 -10.71 13.09 -22.22
CA LEU A 11 -11.10 11.80 -21.66
C LEU A 11 -12.54 11.45 -22.04
N GLU A 12 -12.73 10.25 -22.56
CA GLU A 12 -14.05 9.65 -22.82
C GLU A 12 -14.28 8.51 -21.85
N HIS A 13 -15.42 8.52 -21.15
CA HIS A 13 -15.78 7.44 -20.23
C HIS A 13 -16.05 6.14 -21.01
N ILE A 14 -15.47 5.04 -20.55
CA ILE A 14 -15.67 3.71 -21.15
C ILE A 14 -16.47 2.81 -20.22
N PHE A 15 -16.07 2.78 -18.94
CA PHE A 15 -16.56 1.79 -17.99
C PHE A 15 -16.38 2.25 -16.56
N SER A 16 -17.30 1.87 -15.68
CA SER A 16 -17.17 1.99 -14.22
C SER A 16 -17.35 0.61 -13.62
N SER A 17 -16.40 0.18 -12.80
CA SER A 17 -16.50 -1.08 -12.08
C SER A 17 -17.30 -0.88 -10.79
N PRO A 18 -18.34 -1.67 -10.51
CA PRO A 18 -18.96 -1.67 -9.19
C PRO A 18 -17.99 -2.24 -8.14
N SER A 19 -18.28 -1.97 -6.87
CA SER A 19 -17.59 -2.65 -5.77
C SER A 19 -17.78 -4.18 -5.89
N PRO A 20 -16.71 -4.98 -5.72
CA PRO A 20 -16.82 -6.43 -5.71
C PRO A 20 -17.55 -6.95 -4.46
N ARG A 21 -17.67 -6.13 -3.41
CA ARG A 21 -18.40 -6.41 -2.17
C ARG A 21 -19.86 -5.92 -2.20
N GLY A 22 -20.32 -5.42 -3.35
CA GLY A 22 -21.69 -4.98 -3.56
C GLY A 22 -21.93 -3.49 -3.31
N PRO A 23 -23.13 -2.99 -3.66
CA PRO A 23 -23.41 -1.55 -3.73
C PRO A 23 -23.40 -0.83 -2.38
N SER A 24 -23.57 -1.55 -1.27
CA SER A 24 -23.57 -1.02 0.09
C SER A 24 -22.23 -1.15 0.81
N SER A 25 -21.18 -1.65 0.15
CA SER A 25 -19.90 -1.92 0.84
C SER A 25 -19.12 -0.66 1.17
N HIS A 26 -19.43 0.46 0.50
CA HIS A 26 -18.78 1.76 0.68
C HIS A 26 -17.23 1.70 0.68
N ASP A 27 -16.64 0.84 -0.17
CA ASP A 27 -15.20 0.56 -0.17
C ASP A 27 -14.27 1.77 -0.21
N GLY A 28 -14.69 2.81 -0.93
CA GLY A 28 -13.87 3.99 -1.19
C GLY A 28 -12.59 3.65 -1.96
N PRO A 29 -12.65 3.19 -3.24
CA PRO A 29 -11.45 3.03 -4.07
C PRO A 29 -10.62 4.32 -4.09
N ARG A 30 -9.37 4.26 -3.63
CA ARG A 30 -8.55 5.46 -3.35
C ARG A 30 -7.34 5.59 -4.26
N HIS A 31 -6.65 4.49 -4.50
CA HIS A 31 -5.43 4.51 -5.29
C HIS A 31 -5.36 3.26 -6.16
N VAL A 32 -4.93 3.44 -7.41
CA VAL A 32 -4.82 2.36 -8.39
C VAL A 32 -3.47 2.38 -9.08
N LYS A 33 -2.96 1.20 -9.43
CA LYS A 33 -1.84 1.02 -10.38
C LYS A 33 -2.17 -0.09 -11.35
N VAL A 34 -1.58 -0.02 -12.53
CA VAL A 34 -1.67 -1.05 -13.56
C VAL A 34 -0.32 -1.74 -13.65
N HIS A 35 -0.32 -3.07 -13.68
CA HIS A 35 0.89 -3.86 -13.90
C HIS A 35 1.50 -3.50 -15.27
N PRO A 36 2.84 -3.50 -15.45
CA PRO A 36 3.46 -3.07 -16.71
C PRO A 36 3.04 -3.86 -17.96
N ASN A 37 2.54 -5.09 -17.80
CA ASN A 37 1.99 -5.86 -18.92
C ASN A 37 0.60 -5.36 -19.39
N GLY A 38 -0.01 -4.41 -18.68
CA GLY A 38 -1.31 -3.82 -19.01
C GLY A 38 -2.52 -4.72 -18.72
N LYS A 39 -2.33 -5.88 -18.09
CA LYS A 39 -3.38 -6.89 -17.88
C LYS A 39 -4.02 -6.88 -16.50
N ILE A 40 -3.30 -6.42 -15.47
CA ILE A 40 -3.77 -6.43 -14.08
C ILE A 40 -3.85 -5.01 -13.54
N LEU A 41 -4.96 -4.67 -12.89
CA LEU A 41 -5.14 -3.44 -12.11
C LEU A 41 -5.21 -3.79 -10.63
N TYR A 42 -4.49 -3.03 -9.81
CA TYR A 42 -4.51 -3.11 -8.36
C TYR A 42 -5.24 -1.88 -7.81
N CYS A 43 -6.09 -2.07 -6.81
CA CYS A 43 -6.86 -1.01 -6.18
C CYS A 43 -6.78 -1.13 -4.66
N VAL A 44 -6.32 -0.08 -3.99
CA VAL A 44 -6.48 0.07 -2.54
C VAL A 44 -7.82 0.71 -2.24
N THR A 45 -8.58 0.11 -1.33
CA THR A 45 -9.83 0.65 -0.80
C THR A 45 -9.60 1.36 0.53
N GLU A 46 -10.07 2.60 0.64
CA GLU A 46 -9.85 3.44 1.82
C GLU A 46 -10.63 2.96 3.03
N HIS A 47 -11.91 2.63 2.88
CA HIS A 47 -12.77 2.36 4.03
C HIS A 47 -12.74 0.90 4.44
N THR A 48 -12.64 -0.02 3.47
CA THR A 48 -12.64 -1.45 3.74
C THR A 48 -11.25 -2.06 3.85
N ASN A 49 -10.19 -1.29 3.56
CA ASN A 49 -8.79 -1.68 3.74
C ASN A 49 -8.43 -2.99 3.01
N TYR A 50 -8.84 -3.11 1.75
CA TYR A 50 -8.48 -4.21 0.86
C TYR A 50 -7.59 -3.74 -0.30
N LEU A 51 -6.70 -4.63 -0.72
CA LEU A 51 -6.14 -4.67 -2.05
C LEU A 51 -7.06 -5.53 -2.93
N ASP A 52 -7.80 -4.89 -3.84
CA ASP A 52 -8.52 -5.59 -4.89
C ASP A 52 -7.66 -5.68 -6.15
N THR A 53 -7.71 -6.84 -6.80
CA THR A 53 -7.06 -7.06 -8.10
C THR A 53 -8.12 -7.29 -9.17
N TYR A 54 -7.86 -6.78 -10.37
CA TYR A 54 -8.76 -6.88 -11.50
C TYR A 54 -7.99 -7.24 -12.77
N GLU A 55 -8.57 -8.12 -13.60
CA GLU A 55 -8.15 -8.32 -14.98
C GLU A 55 -8.69 -7.16 -15.83
N ILE A 56 -7.81 -6.56 -16.62
CA ILE A 56 -8.15 -5.58 -17.64
C ILE A 56 -8.37 -6.34 -18.94
N LYS A 57 -9.62 -6.35 -19.41
CA LYS A 57 -10.00 -7.07 -20.63
C LYS A 57 -11.07 -6.28 -21.38
N ASP A 58 -10.87 -6.11 -22.68
CA ASP A 58 -11.84 -5.48 -23.59
C ASP A 58 -12.37 -4.11 -23.13
N GLY A 59 -11.53 -3.33 -22.42
CA GLY A 59 -11.90 -2.01 -21.89
C GLY A 59 -12.77 -2.05 -20.62
N THR A 60 -12.94 -3.23 -20.02
CA THR A 60 -13.62 -3.46 -18.74
C THR A 60 -12.67 -4.02 -17.67
N LEU A 61 -13.15 -4.07 -16.43
CA LEU A 61 -12.44 -4.67 -15.30
C LEU A 61 -13.21 -5.88 -14.78
N HIS A 62 -12.54 -7.01 -14.63
CA HIS A 62 -13.08 -8.21 -13.99
C HIS A 62 -12.36 -8.44 -12.68
N HIS A 63 -13.09 -8.44 -11.56
CA HIS A 63 -12.50 -8.69 -10.25
C HIS A 63 -11.91 -10.10 -10.17
N ILE A 64 -10.70 -10.22 -9.62
CA ILE A 64 -9.96 -11.48 -9.46
C ILE A 64 -9.92 -11.87 -7.97
N SER A 65 -9.43 -10.98 -7.11
CA SER A 65 -9.23 -11.27 -5.69
C SER A 65 -9.28 -10.02 -4.82
N SER A 66 -9.49 -10.22 -3.52
CA SER A 66 -9.36 -9.21 -2.48
C SER A 66 -8.44 -9.72 -1.38
N HIS A 67 -7.45 -8.92 -0.99
CA HIS A 67 -6.51 -9.25 0.08
C HIS A 67 -6.50 -8.15 1.14
N SER A 68 -6.58 -8.52 2.42
CA SER A 68 -6.57 -7.53 3.51
C SER A 68 -5.29 -6.69 3.49
N LEU A 69 -5.39 -5.38 3.72
CA LEU A 69 -4.25 -4.49 3.97
C LEU A 69 -3.80 -4.49 5.43
N LEU A 70 -4.56 -5.16 6.30
CA LEU A 70 -4.33 -5.21 7.74
C LEU A 70 -4.01 -6.65 8.20
N PRO A 71 -3.22 -6.81 9.27
CA PRO A 71 -3.07 -8.09 9.98
C PRO A 71 -4.41 -8.74 10.39
N SER A 72 -4.42 -10.08 10.41
CA SER A 72 -5.61 -10.88 10.71
C SER A 72 -6.21 -10.64 12.10
N ASN A 73 -5.39 -10.28 13.08
CA ASN A 73 -5.86 -9.95 14.43
C ASN A 73 -6.64 -8.62 14.50
N LEU A 74 -6.49 -7.74 13.50
CA LEU A 74 -7.23 -6.47 13.40
C LEU A 74 -8.49 -6.62 12.56
N THR A 75 -8.52 -7.52 11.59
CA THR A 75 -9.70 -7.77 10.76
C THR A 75 -10.77 -8.60 11.48
N ASN A 76 -10.36 -9.50 12.38
CA ASN A 76 -11.26 -10.40 13.11
C ASN A 76 -11.85 -9.80 14.39
N ASN A 77 -11.51 -8.57 14.74
CA ASN A 77 -12.00 -7.95 15.96
C ASN A 77 -13.30 -7.16 15.70
N PRO A 78 -14.47 -7.61 16.20
CA PRO A 78 -15.76 -6.97 15.94
C PRO A 78 -15.87 -5.56 16.51
N SER A 79 -14.93 -5.12 17.38
CA SER A 79 -14.90 -3.76 17.91
C SER A 79 -14.44 -2.68 16.91
N HIS A 80 -13.80 -3.06 15.79
CA HIS A 80 -13.40 -2.13 14.73
C HIS A 80 -14.48 -1.91 13.64
N SER A 81 -15.59 -2.65 13.74
CA SER A 81 -16.79 -2.49 12.92
C SER A 81 -17.76 -1.62 13.68
N SER A 82 -17.63 -0.30 13.57
CA SER A 82 -18.70 0.56 14.07
C SER A 82 -19.91 0.37 13.15
N SER A 83 -21.08 0.11 13.73
CA SER A 83 -22.38 0.04 13.05
C SER A 83 -22.84 1.40 12.49
N SER A 84 -21.89 2.28 12.22
CA SER A 84 -22.11 3.62 11.69
C SER A 84 -22.64 3.54 10.26
N VAL A 85 -23.65 4.37 9.99
CA VAL A 85 -24.16 4.63 8.65
C VAL A 85 -23.17 5.50 7.85
N ASP A 86 -22.30 6.25 8.53
CA ASP A 86 -21.21 6.99 7.88
C ASP A 86 -20.09 6.02 7.49
N PRO A 87 -19.83 5.83 6.18
CA PRO A 87 -18.77 4.96 5.69
C PRO A 87 -17.38 5.37 6.18
N HIS A 88 -17.18 6.64 6.52
CA HIS A 88 -15.94 7.15 7.10
C HIS A 88 -15.76 6.79 8.56
N LEU A 89 -16.63 6.00 9.16
CA LEU A 89 -16.50 5.50 10.53
C LEU A 89 -16.53 3.97 10.60
N VAL A 90 -16.65 3.28 9.45
CA VAL A 90 -16.78 1.81 9.38
C VAL A 90 -15.52 1.08 9.81
N SER A 91 -14.36 1.74 9.77
CA SER A 91 -13.08 1.20 10.20
C SER A 91 -12.29 2.22 11.01
N ASP A 92 -11.41 1.74 11.90
CA ASP A 92 -10.39 2.56 12.56
C ASP A 92 -9.12 2.75 11.69
N PHE A 93 -9.16 2.27 10.44
CA PHE A 93 -8.03 2.32 9.51
C PHE A 93 -8.47 2.85 8.14
N ARG A 94 -7.57 3.54 7.44
CA ARG A 94 -7.83 4.08 6.11
C ARG A 94 -6.76 3.62 5.13
N GLY A 95 -7.16 2.86 4.12
CA GLY A 95 -6.28 2.47 3.02
C GLY A 95 -5.68 3.71 2.37
N GLY A 96 -4.39 3.68 2.08
CA GLY A 96 -3.59 4.82 1.66
C GLY A 96 -3.12 4.70 0.22
N THR A 97 -1.82 4.45 0.05
CA THR A 97 -1.17 4.40 -1.26
C THR A 97 -0.71 3.00 -1.61
N LEU A 98 -0.29 2.81 -2.87
CA LEU A 98 0.24 1.56 -3.37
C LEU A 98 1.28 1.83 -4.47
N MET A 99 2.37 1.06 -4.49
CA MET A 99 3.40 1.13 -5.51
C MET A 99 3.89 -0.26 -5.87
N LEU A 100 4.10 -0.46 -7.18
CA LEU A 100 4.80 -1.62 -7.70
C LEU A 100 6.30 -1.40 -7.55
N THR A 101 7.01 -2.49 -7.27
CA THR A 101 8.47 -2.50 -7.44
C THR A 101 8.83 -2.16 -8.89
N PRO A 102 9.84 -1.30 -9.13
CA PRO A 102 10.26 -0.97 -10.48
C PRO A 102 10.85 -2.19 -11.19
N SER A 103 10.65 -2.25 -12.52
CA SER A 103 11.32 -3.25 -13.36
C SER A 103 12.82 -2.96 -13.46
N SER A 104 13.63 -4.01 -13.51
CA SER A 104 15.07 -3.95 -13.78
C SER A 104 15.46 -4.99 -14.86
N PRO A 105 16.69 -4.96 -15.39
CA PRO A 105 17.17 -6.03 -16.29
C PRO A 105 17.04 -7.43 -15.69
N THR A 106 17.31 -7.57 -14.40
CA THR A 106 17.23 -8.84 -13.66
C THR A 106 15.79 -9.21 -13.28
N PHE A 107 14.95 -8.20 -12.99
CA PHE A 107 13.54 -8.36 -12.67
C PHE A 107 12.66 -7.54 -13.62
N PRO A 108 12.41 -8.02 -14.85
CA PRO A 108 11.71 -7.24 -15.88
C PRO A 108 10.23 -6.97 -15.55
N ALA A 109 9.64 -7.74 -14.64
CA ALA A 109 8.31 -7.51 -14.09
C ALA A 109 8.43 -7.20 -12.57
N PRO A 110 7.54 -6.36 -12.03
CA PRO A 110 7.43 -6.15 -10.59
C PRO A 110 7.30 -7.46 -9.82
N ILE A 111 8.11 -7.64 -8.79
CA ILE A 111 8.11 -8.85 -7.94
C ILE A 111 7.31 -8.68 -6.65
N ALA A 112 6.94 -7.45 -6.34
CA ALA A 112 6.19 -7.08 -5.16
C ALA A 112 5.35 -5.83 -5.38
N LEU A 113 4.26 -5.74 -4.61
CA LEU A 113 3.40 -4.58 -4.47
C LEU A 113 3.38 -4.12 -3.01
N PHE A 114 3.76 -2.87 -2.77
CA PHE A 114 3.67 -2.25 -1.45
C PHE A 114 2.40 -1.45 -1.34
N THR A 115 1.80 -1.47 -0.17
CA THR A 115 0.60 -0.71 0.17
C THR A 115 0.75 -0.08 1.54
N THR A 116 0.06 1.03 1.79
CA THR A 116 -0.02 1.65 3.11
C THR A 116 -1.46 1.78 3.58
N THR A 117 -1.62 1.76 4.90
CA THR A 117 -2.88 1.98 5.60
C THR A 117 -2.59 2.88 6.80
N ARG A 118 -3.26 4.02 6.93
CA ARG A 118 -3.09 4.93 8.08
C ARG A 118 -4.12 4.59 9.17
N GLY A 119 -3.81 4.92 10.42
CA GLY A 119 -4.83 4.95 11.47
C GLY A 119 -5.86 6.05 11.17
N ALA A 120 -7.14 5.80 11.45
CA ALA A 120 -8.18 6.82 11.34
C ALA A 120 -8.01 7.90 12.42
N THR A 121 -7.42 7.51 13.56
CA THR A 121 -7.04 8.40 14.66
C THR A 121 -5.61 8.09 15.13
N PRO A 122 -4.97 8.98 15.89
CA PRO A 122 -3.65 8.72 16.49
C PRO A 122 -3.60 7.52 17.45
N ALA A 123 -4.76 7.00 17.88
CA ALA A 123 -4.81 5.83 18.76
C ALA A 123 -4.42 4.53 18.06
N GLN A 124 -4.55 4.47 16.73
CA GLN A 124 -4.18 3.33 15.92
C GLN A 124 -2.94 3.66 15.09
N LYS A 125 -1.91 2.83 15.19
CA LYS A 125 -0.77 2.93 14.29
C LYS A 125 -1.14 2.50 12.89
N GLY A 126 -0.48 3.07 11.89
CA GLY A 126 -0.60 2.66 10.50
C GLY A 126 0.14 1.35 10.21
N TRP A 127 0.04 0.92 8.96
CA TRP A 127 0.61 -0.31 8.44
C TRP A 127 1.20 -0.10 7.04
N THR A 128 2.30 -0.76 6.76
CA THR A 128 2.80 -1.04 5.41
C THR A 128 2.65 -2.53 5.15
N SER A 129 2.15 -2.91 3.98
CA SER A 129 1.99 -4.31 3.58
C SER A 129 2.61 -4.60 2.22
N VAL A 130 3.31 -5.72 2.13
CA VAL A 130 4.05 -6.13 0.93
C VAL A 130 3.49 -7.46 0.43
N PHE A 131 2.92 -7.42 -0.77
CA PHE A 131 2.37 -8.58 -1.46
C PHE A 131 3.36 -9.08 -2.50
N ARG A 132 3.52 -10.40 -2.60
CA ARG A 132 4.35 -11.03 -3.63
C ARG A 132 3.57 -11.14 -4.93
N LEU A 133 4.24 -10.87 -6.04
CA LEU A 133 3.67 -11.00 -7.38
C LEU A 133 4.36 -12.11 -8.18
N ASP A 134 3.61 -12.82 -9.01
CA ASP A 134 4.16 -13.60 -10.12
C ASP A 134 4.52 -12.68 -11.30
N ARG A 135 5.05 -13.26 -12.40
CA ARG A 135 5.50 -12.47 -13.58
C ARG A 135 4.32 -11.88 -14.35
N GLU A 136 3.14 -12.44 -14.18
CA GLU A 136 1.90 -12.05 -14.83
C GLU A 136 1.18 -10.95 -14.02
N GLY A 137 1.57 -10.74 -12.77
CA GLY A 137 1.07 -9.73 -11.86
C GLY A 137 0.03 -10.23 -10.86
N HIS A 138 -0.17 -11.54 -10.72
CA HIS A 138 -1.07 -12.07 -9.69
C HIS A 138 -0.39 -12.06 -8.32
N VAL A 139 -1.16 -11.78 -7.28
CA VAL A 139 -0.71 -11.93 -5.90
C VAL A 139 -0.52 -13.42 -5.62
N ILE A 140 0.62 -13.80 -5.04
CA ILE A 140 0.96 -15.18 -4.66
C ILE A 140 1.43 -15.24 -3.20
N PRO A 141 1.46 -16.42 -2.55
CA PRO A 141 1.90 -16.53 -1.16
C PRO A 141 3.36 -16.08 -0.96
N THR A 142 3.68 -15.53 0.22
CA THR A 142 5.01 -14.98 0.51
C THR A 142 6.08 -16.09 0.53
N SER A 143 5.73 -17.26 1.04
CA SER A 143 6.58 -18.45 1.02
C SER A 143 6.37 -19.25 -0.27
N PRO A 144 7.42 -19.87 -0.85
CA PRO A 144 7.23 -20.86 -1.91
C PRO A 144 6.33 -22.01 -1.42
N PRO A 145 5.56 -22.67 -2.30
CA PRO A 145 4.76 -23.83 -1.92
C PRO A 145 5.65 -24.86 -1.23
N SER A 146 5.22 -25.35 -0.06
CA SER A 146 5.88 -26.49 0.59
C SER A 146 5.62 -27.72 -0.27
N ASP A 147 6.60 -28.08 -1.08
CA ASP A 147 6.60 -29.17 -2.06
C ASP A 147 5.50 -29.12 -3.14
N ALA A 148 5.87 -29.63 -4.31
CA ALA A 148 5.13 -29.54 -5.56
C ALA A 148 3.86 -30.40 -5.56
N GLN A 149 2.83 -30.01 -4.81
CA GLN A 149 1.48 -30.56 -4.96
C GLN A 149 0.37 -29.72 -4.32
N ASP A 150 0.70 -28.72 -3.49
CA ASP A 150 -0.33 -27.91 -2.86
C ASP A 150 -0.77 -26.78 -3.81
N GLN A 151 -1.73 -27.08 -4.67
CA GLN A 151 -2.52 -26.09 -5.41
C GLN A 151 -3.57 -25.45 -4.49
N THR A 152 -3.22 -25.16 -3.24
CA THR A 152 -4.15 -24.50 -2.33
C THR A 152 -4.52 -23.15 -2.94
N PRO A 153 -5.80 -22.90 -3.27
CA PRO A 153 -6.22 -21.60 -3.75
C PRO A 153 -5.76 -20.53 -2.76
N LEU A 154 -5.34 -19.36 -3.26
CA LEU A 154 -4.96 -18.22 -2.41
C LEU A 154 -6.02 -17.82 -1.38
N GLN A 155 -7.28 -18.18 -1.63
CA GLN A 155 -8.42 -17.95 -0.73
C GLN A 155 -8.36 -18.83 0.54
N ASP A 156 -7.63 -19.95 0.48
CA ASP A 156 -7.46 -20.91 1.57
C ASP A 156 -6.11 -20.72 2.31
N VAL A 157 -5.27 -19.80 1.84
CA VAL A 157 -4.02 -19.43 2.49
C VAL A 157 -4.33 -18.47 3.64
N ALA A 158 -3.83 -18.77 4.84
CA ALA A 158 -3.98 -17.87 5.99
C ALA A 158 -3.50 -16.46 5.65
N ASP A 159 -4.26 -15.43 6.01
CA ASP A 159 -3.98 -14.02 5.67
C ASP A 159 -2.54 -13.57 6.01
N ASP A 160 -1.98 -14.13 7.08
CA ASP A 160 -0.62 -13.85 7.55
C ASP A 160 0.47 -14.40 6.61
N LEU A 161 0.13 -15.31 5.70
CA LEU A 161 1.03 -15.89 4.68
C LEU A 161 0.90 -15.19 3.32
N VAL A 162 0.02 -14.20 3.19
CA VAL A 162 -0.27 -13.50 1.92
C VAL A 162 0.52 -12.19 1.79
N ALA A 163 0.96 -11.60 2.91
CA ALA A 163 1.78 -10.40 2.89
C ALA A 163 2.66 -10.23 4.12
N VAL A 164 3.84 -9.65 3.91
CA VAL A 164 4.69 -9.11 4.97
C VAL A 164 4.07 -7.81 5.48
N ARG A 165 4.04 -7.61 6.80
CA ARG A 165 3.44 -6.44 7.45
C ARG A 165 4.46 -5.71 8.30
N PHE A 166 4.38 -4.39 8.30
CA PHE A 166 5.15 -3.51 9.15
C PHE A 166 4.21 -2.50 9.81
N GLU A 167 4.16 -2.48 11.13
CA GLU A 167 3.42 -1.46 11.89
C GLU A 167 4.22 -0.15 11.89
N THR A 168 3.61 0.94 11.44
CA THR A 168 4.29 2.25 11.40
C THR A 168 4.42 2.84 12.80
N PRO A 169 5.41 3.72 13.07
CA PRO A 169 5.62 4.28 14.41
C PRO A 169 4.41 5.03 14.98
N THR A 170 3.62 5.69 14.13
CA THR A 170 2.42 6.46 14.49
C THR A 170 1.22 6.03 13.63
N SER A 171 0.07 6.72 13.72
CA SER A 171 -1.03 6.55 12.76
C SER A 171 -0.68 6.97 11.34
N SER A 172 0.38 7.77 11.17
CA SER A 172 0.76 8.49 9.97
C SER A 172 -0.26 9.54 9.51
N GLY A 173 -1.19 9.94 10.38
CA GLY A 173 -2.07 11.09 10.22
C GLY A 173 -2.94 11.03 8.95
N LYS A 174 -2.79 12.02 8.08
CA LYS A 174 -3.39 12.08 6.73
C LYS A 174 -2.39 11.70 5.63
N ALA A 175 -1.12 11.49 5.98
CA ALA A 175 -0.05 11.07 5.09
C ALA A 175 -0.02 9.54 4.90
N ASN A 176 1.07 8.89 5.29
CA ASN A 176 1.42 7.50 5.01
C ASN A 176 1.61 7.19 3.51
N ALA A 177 1.95 8.18 2.69
CA ALA A 177 2.21 7.94 1.29
C ALA A 177 3.62 7.38 1.10
N LEU A 178 3.75 6.39 0.22
CA LEU A 178 5.00 5.68 -0.03
C LEU A 178 5.57 5.92 -1.43
N ASN A 179 6.90 5.82 -1.56
CA ASN A 179 7.61 5.81 -2.84
C ASN A 179 8.80 4.82 -2.77
N ILE A 180 9.11 4.14 -3.86
CA ILE A 180 10.05 3.00 -3.87
C ILE A 180 11.23 3.29 -4.79
N ARG A 181 12.43 2.89 -4.35
CA ARG A 181 13.66 2.90 -5.14
C ARG A 181 14.38 1.55 -5.03
N SER A 182 14.88 1.01 -6.14
CA SER A 182 15.76 -0.16 -6.12
C SER A 182 17.07 0.16 -5.42
N LYS A 183 17.62 -0.79 -4.64
CA LYS A 183 18.96 -0.62 -4.05
C LYS A 183 20.07 -0.66 -5.10
N ASN A 184 19.91 -1.51 -6.10
CA ASN A 184 20.70 -1.61 -7.32
C ASN A 184 19.92 -2.43 -8.36
N ASP A 185 20.39 -2.47 -9.60
CA ASP A 185 19.68 -3.10 -10.73
C ASP A 185 19.52 -4.63 -10.60
N ASP A 186 20.40 -5.28 -9.80
CA ASP A 186 20.43 -6.73 -9.60
C ASP A 186 19.77 -7.18 -8.29
N SER A 187 19.27 -6.24 -7.48
CA SER A 187 18.71 -6.53 -6.17
C SER A 187 17.19 -6.74 -6.25
N SER A 188 16.71 -7.74 -5.54
CA SER A 188 15.29 -7.88 -5.16
C SER A 188 14.91 -7.01 -3.96
N GLY A 189 15.84 -6.22 -3.43
CA GLY A 189 15.67 -5.34 -2.28
C GLY A 189 15.46 -3.88 -2.67
N PHE A 190 14.72 -3.17 -1.84
CA PHE A 190 14.25 -1.81 -2.11
C PHE A 190 14.38 -0.90 -0.89
N TRP A 191 14.57 0.39 -1.16
CA TRP A 191 14.35 1.48 -0.21
C TRP A 191 12.95 2.06 -0.40
N ILE A 192 12.27 2.35 0.71
CA ILE A 192 10.90 2.85 0.70
C ILE A 192 10.86 4.16 1.47
N LEU A 193 10.50 5.26 0.81
CA LEU A 193 10.12 6.50 1.49
C LEU A 193 8.73 6.33 2.07
N LEU A 194 8.54 6.77 3.30
CA LEU A 194 7.28 6.80 4.00
C LEU A 194 7.10 8.15 4.68
N THR A 195 5.92 8.73 4.55
CA THR A 195 5.62 10.07 5.07
C THR A 195 4.63 10.03 6.22
N ASP A 196 4.79 10.92 7.19
CA ASP A 196 4.02 10.95 8.43
C ASP A 196 3.76 12.41 8.84
N ASP A 197 2.50 12.72 9.13
CA ASP A 197 2.03 14.01 9.66
C ASP A 197 1.17 13.86 10.94
N ASP A 198 1.30 12.75 11.67
CA ASP A 198 0.63 12.55 12.97
C ASP A 198 1.28 13.39 14.08
N ARG A 199 0.90 14.67 14.11
CA ARG A 199 1.42 15.63 15.08
C ARG A 199 1.03 15.37 16.54
N LEU A 200 0.07 14.49 16.78
CA LEU A 200 -0.35 14.14 18.13
C LEU A 200 0.56 13.06 18.72
N ALA A 201 1.03 12.12 17.91
CA ALA A 201 2.05 11.14 18.29
C ALA A 201 3.48 11.69 18.16
N ASP A 202 3.74 12.47 17.10
CA ASP A 202 5.06 13.03 16.76
C ASP A 202 4.90 14.47 16.23
N ARG A 203 5.17 15.47 17.08
CA ARG A 203 4.91 16.88 16.75
C ARG A 203 5.65 17.38 15.51
N SER A 204 6.82 16.82 15.23
CA SER A 204 7.65 17.11 14.06
C SER A 204 7.09 16.52 12.78
N GLY A 205 6.29 15.45 12.86
CA GLY A 205 6.06 14.55 11.73
C GLY A 205 7.38 13.92 11.24
N ALA A 206 7.32 13.14 10.16
CA ALA A 206 8.52 12.48 9.65
C ALA A 206 8.46 12.17 8.15
N VAL A 207 9.65 12.08 7.55
CA VAL A 207 9.94 11.27 6.38
C VAL A 207 10.89 10.17 6.80
N ARG A 208 10.51 8.92 6.57
CA ARG A 208 11.29 7.73 6.92
C ARG A 208 11.75 7.00 5.67
N VAL A 209 12.92 6.39 5.76
CA VAL A 209 13.40 5.41 4.79
C VAL A 209 13.33 4.04 5.45
N LEU A 210 12.48 3.17 4.91
CA LEU A 210 12.45 1.77 5.24
C LEU A 210 13.34 0.98 4.27
N GLU A 211 13.91 -0.09 4.78
CA GLU A 211 14.63 -1.09 4.02
C GLU A 211 13.81 -2.37 3.92
N TRP A 212 13.78 -2.95 2.72
CA TRP A 212 13.33 -4.32 2.51
C TRP A 212 14.35 -5.07 1.66
N ASN A 213 14.71 -6.30 2.06
CA ASN A 213 15.78 -7.08 1.43
C ASN A 213 15.28 -8.06 0.35
N GLY A 214 13.98 -8.03 0.04
CA GLY A 214 13.35 -8.94 -0.90
C GLY A 214 12.76 -10.17 -0.22
N TRP A 215 12.29 -11.12 -1.05
CA TRP A 215 11.73 -12.38 -0.57
C TRP A 215 12.82 -13.32 -0.06
N GLY A 216 12.63 -13.89 1.13
CA GLY A 216 13.59 -14.78 1.76
C GLY A 216 13.32 -14.97 3.25
N PRO A 217 14.27 -15.56 4.00
CA PRO A 217 14.13 -15.78 5.44
C PRO A 217 14.03 -14.49 6.25
N ASP A 218 14.66 -13.41 5.78
CA ASP A 218 14.63 -12.08 6.39
C ASP A 218 13.90 -11.11 5.45
N GLN A 219 12.57 -11.23 5.44
CA GLN A 219 11.67 -10.44 4.59
C GLN A 219 11.06 -9.25 5.33
N ASP A 220 11.51 -8.96 6.55
CA ASP A 220 10.97 -7.89 7.38
C ASP A 220 11.36 -6.49 6.84
N LEU A 221 10.51 -5.51 7.10
CA LEU A 221 10.84 -4.11 6.85
C LEU A 221 11.43 -3.48 8.12
N ARG A 222 12.44 -2.63 7.94
CA ARG A 222 13.04 -1.87 9.05
C ARG A 222 13.29 -0.42 8.65
N ILE A 223 13.10 0.50 9.58
CA ILE A 223 13.50 1.90 9.38
C ILE A 223 15.03 1.99 9.46
N VAL A 224 15.65 2.60 8.46
CA VAL A 224 17.11 2.81 8.40
C VAL A 224 17.51 4.28 8.44
N ALA A 225 16.57 5.19 8.16
CA ALA A 225 16.76 6.62 8.29
C ALA A 225 15.41 7.31 8.56
N GLU A 226 15.47 8.45 9.23
CA GLU A 226 14.32 9.29 9.57
C GLU A 226 14.75 10.75 9.60
N TRP A 227 13.89 11.63 9.10
CA TRP A 227 14.04 13.08 9.23
C TRP A 227 12.68 13.72 9.55
N PRO A 228 12.59 14.67 10.49
CA PRO A 228 13.66 15.15 11.38
C PRO A 228 14.15 14.05 12.32
N SER A 229 15.46 14.03 12.61
CA SER A 229 15.99 13.09 13.59
C SER A 229 15.65 13.58 15.01
N GLY A 230 15.39 12.68 15.95
CA GLY A 230 14.86 13.01 17.30
C GLY A 230 15.67 14.03 18.14
N SER A 231 16.85 14.48 17.70
CA SER A 231 17.66 15.55 18.30
C SER A 231 17.51 16.93 17.65
N GLU A 232 16.88 17.05 16.47
CA GLU A 232 16.72 18.33 15.76
C GLU A 232 15.48 19.13 16.20
N VAL A 233 14.69 18.60 17.13
CA VAL A 233 13.48 19.27 17.69
C VAL A 233 13.85 20.37 18.73
N GLY A 234 15.12 20.76 18.81
CA GLY A 234 15.65 21.61 19.87
C GLY A 234 16.42 22.83 19.38
N GLY A 235 15.76 23.75 18.68
CA GLY A 235 16.30 25.10 18.49
C GLY A 235 15.91 25.78 17.19
N SER A 236 14.62 26.08 16.98
CA SER A 236 14.31 27.11 16.01
C SER A 236 14.66 28.47 16.60
N GLU A 237 15.68 29.11 16.04
CA GLU A 237 15.76 30.57 16.09
C GLU A 237 14.43 31.13 15.56
N LYS A 238 13.92 32.21 16.16
CA LYS A 238 12.66 32.84 15.75
C LYS A 238 12.67 33.13 14.24
N GLY A 239 11.98 32.31 13.45
CA GLY A 239 11.82 32.51 12.01
C GLY A 239 12.01 31.28 11.12
N GLU A 240 12.53 30.16 11.62
CA GLU A 240 12.63 28.94 10.81
C GLU A 240 11.27 28.21 10.69
N LEU A 241 10.95 27.78 9.47
CA LEU A 241 9.74 27.01 9.18
C LEU A 241 9.85 25.63 9.86
N GLU A 242 8.99 25.39 10.85
CA GLU A 242 8.86 24.09 11.50
C GLU A 242 8.34 23.05 10.48
N PHE A 243 9.08 21.96 10.29
CA PHE A 243 8.56 20.82 9.53
C PHE A 243 7.38 20.20 10.30
N THR A 244 6.30 19.90 9.59
CA THR A 244 5.06 19.39 10.20
C THR A 244 4.62 18.07 9.59
N GLY A 245 5.56 17.30 9.03
CA GLY A 245 5.28 16.14 8.20
C GLY A 245 5.17 16.46 6.71
N GLY A 246 5.03 15.41 5.91
CA GLY A 246 4.86 15.50 4.46
C GLY A 246 3.64 14.70 4.01
N SER A 247 2.91 15.17 2.99
CA SER A 247 1.81 14.39 2.41
C SER A 247 2.30 13.30 1.46
N HIS A 248 3.45 13.53 0.83
CA HIS A 248 4.11 12.62 -0.11
C HIS A 248 5.59 12.99 -0.24
N ALA A 249 6.44 12.02 -0.55
CA ALA A 249 7.85 12.22 -0.83
C ALA A 249 8.25 11.40 -2.07
N ILE A 250 9.20 11.93 -2.83
CA ILE A 250 9.74 11.30 -4.03
C ILE A 250 11.26 11.24 -3.94
N TRP A 251 11.85 10.23 -4.58
CA TRP A 251 13.28 10.19 -4.81
C TRP A 251 13.64 11.15 -5.94
N LEU A 252 14.69 11.96 -5.73
CA LEU A 252 15.36 12.74 -6.77
C LEU A 252 16.75 12.14 -6.97
N ASP A 253 17.19 12.08 -8.23
CA ASP A 253 18.54 11.71 -8.62
C ASP A 253 19.40 12.96 -8.87
#